data_AF-A0A383CZT0-F1
#
_entry.id   AF-A0A383CZT0-F1
#
_cell.length_a   1.000
_cell.length_b   1.000
_cell.length_c   1.000
_cell.angle_alpha   90.00
_cell.angle_beta   90.00
_cell.angle_gamma   90.00
#
_symmetry.space_group_name_H-M   'P 1'
#
loop_
_entity.id
_entity.type
_entity.pdbx_description
1 polymer ?
#
loop_
_entity_poly.entity_id
_entity_poly.type
_entity_poly.pdbx_seq_one_letter_code
_entity_poly.pdbx_strand_id
1 'polypeptide(L)'
;KIDLNKARRLAFAPHINIGVFSLECNSPGWDSWQKNLKQTLKSGKIFGSEGLAINMSVYIDNIDTEFLPLNCNWIASNLLPKYDENLQTFVEPYLPNYKIGIMHLAAGIWDGNKDMRLNKDVKINIKTLRNNIQSKSLRFGN
;
A
#
# COMPACT_ATOMS: atom_id res chain seq x y z
N LYS A 1 6.36 -18.75 17.96
CA LYS A 1 6.23 -19.29 16.59
C LYS A 1 4.76 -19.42 16.22
N ILE A 2 4.41 -19.23 14.95
CA ILE A 2 3.02 -19.34 14.45
C ILE A 2 2.76 -20.82 14.10
N ASP A 3 1.56 -21.31 14.42
CA ASP A 3 1.14 -22.66 14.08
C ASP A 3 1.10 -22.90 12.55
N LEU A 4 1.39 -24.13 12.11
CA LEU A 4 1.52 -24.46 10.70
C LEU A 4 0.21 -24.27 9.92
N ASN A 5 -0.94 -24.57 10.52
CA ASN A 5 -2.23 -24.40 9.86
C ASN A 5 -2.54 -22.91 9.66
N LYS A 6 -2.23 -22.08 10.66
CA LYS A 6 -2.34 -20.61 10.55
C LYS A 6 -1.39 -20.06 9.48
N ALA A 7 -0.16 -20.54 9.45
CA ALA A 7 0.83 -20.13 8.44
C ALA A 7 0.36 -20.47 7.01
N ARG A 8 -0.20 -21.67 6.80
CA ARG A 8 -0.76 -22.06 5.50
C ARG A 8 -1.93 -21.17 5.10
N ARG A 9 -2.88 -20.90 6.01
CA ARG A 9 -4.01 -20.00 5.74
C ARG A 9 -3.55 -18.61 5.32
N LEU A 10 -2.52 -18.06 5.97
CA LEU A 10 -1.94 -16.77 5.61
C LEU A 10 -1.22 -16.78 4.26
N ALA A 11 -0.48 -17.86 3.95
CA ALA A 11 0.29 -17.95 2.71
C ALA A 11 -0.57 -17.93 1.45
N PHE A 12 -1.82 -18.38 1.54
CA PHE A 12 -2.78 -18.36 0.42
C PHE A 12 -3.77 -17.19 0.47
N ALA A 13 -3.70 -16.34 1.50
CA ALA A 13 -4.52 -15.15 1.59
C ALA A 13 -3.87 -13.97 0.84
N PRO A 14 -4.65 -13.09 0.19
CA PRO A 14 -4.11 -11.86 -0.39
C PRO A 14 -3.45 -11.01 0.70
N HIS A 15 -2.16 -10.70 0.54
CA HIS A 15 -1.44 -9.95 1.57
C HIS A 15 -1.95 -8.51 1.66
N ILE A 16 -2.48 -8.12 2.81
CA ILE A 16 -3.00 -6.78 3.06
C ILE A 16 -1.83 -5.81 3.27
N ASN A 17 -1.83 -4.71 2.51
CA ASN A 17 -0.90 -3.60 2.72
C ASN A 17 -1.47 -2.64 3.79
N ILE A 18 -0.65 -2.28 4.79
CA ILE A 18 -1.05 -1.42 5.90
C ILE A 18 -0.65 0.05 5.75
N GLY A 19 -0.25 0.48 4.55
CA GLY A 19 0.10 1.88 4.31
C GLY A 19 -1.08 2.85 4.42
N VAL A 20 -2.30 2.35 4.21
CA VAL A 20 -3.55 3.08 4.38
C VAL A 20 -4.57 2.13 4.97
N PHE A 21 -5.15 2.50 6.10
CA PHE A 21 -6.29 1.82 6.70
C PHE A 21 -7.04 2.79 7.61
N SER A 22 -8.25 2.40 8.02
CA SER A 22 -9.01 3.08 9.06
C SER A 22 -9.39 2.04 10.11
N LEU A 23 -9.26 2.39 11.38
CA LEU A 23 -9.66 1.55 12.51
C LEU A 23 -10.27 2.45 13.58
N GLU A 24 -11.51 2.17 13.95
CA GLU A 24 -12.23 2.96 14.96
C GLU A 24 -11.52 2.87 16.31
N CYS A 25 -11.55 3.96 17.08
CA CYS A 25 -10.73 4.11 18.30
C CYS A 25 -10.97 3.02 19.35
N ASN A 26 -12.21 2.55 19.49
CA ASN A 26 -12.62 1.52 20.45
C ASN A 26 -12.82 0.15 19.78
N SER A 27 -12.33 -0.03 18.54
CA SER A 27 -12.50 -1.28 17.82
C SER A 27 -11.79 -2.43 18.55
N PRO A 28 -12.43 -3.61 18.69
CA PRO A 28 -11.77 -4.79 19.22
C PRO A 28 -10.61 -5.27 18.33
N GLY A 29 -10.53 -4.75 17.08
CA GLY A 29 -9.40 -5.01 16.19
C GLY A 29 -8.05 -4.57 16.77
N TRP A 30 -8.02 -3.54 17.61
CA TRP A 30 -6.79 -3.10 18.28
C TRP A 30 -6.22 -4.18 19.19
N ASP A 31 -7.06 -4.90 19.93
CA ASP A 31 -6.61 -5.95 20.86
C ASP A 31 -6.07 -7.17 20.10
N SER A 32 -6.76 -7.59 19.04
CA SER A 32 -6.29 -8.67 18.16
C SER A 32 -4.94 -8.30 17.52
N TRP A 33 -4.82 -7.09 16.97
CA TRP A 33 -3.59 -6.66 16.32
C TRP A 33 -2.42 -6.56 17.30
N GLN A 34 -2.61 -5.95 18.47
CA GLN A 34 -1.56 -5.86 19.50
C GLN A 34 -1.10 -7.23 20.01
N LYS A 35 -2.05 -8.16 20.22
CA LYS A 35 -1.75 -9.54 20.62
C LYS A 35 -0.92 -10.25 19.54
N ASN A 36 -1.34 -10.14 18.27
CA ASN A 36 -0.64 -10.76 17.15
C ASN A 36 0.74 -10.12 16.92
N LEU A 37 0.87 -8.80 17.10
CA LEU A 37 2.14 -8.08 16.99
C LEU A 37 3.14 -8.55 18.05
N LYS A 38 2.70 -8.70 19.31
CA LYS A 38 3.53 -9.30 20.37
C LYS A 38 3.99 -10.72 20.00
N GLN A 39 3.18 -11.49 19.29
CA GLN A 39 3.55 -12.84 18.85
C GLN A 39 4.54 -12.82 17.67
N THR A 40 4.32 -11.98 16.66
CA THR A 40 5.18 -11.91 15.46
C THR A 40 6.56 -11.35 15.79
N LEU A 41 6.64 -10.36 16.70
CA LEU A 41 7.90 -9.79 17.17
C LEU A 41 8.80 -10.78 17.92
N LYS A 42 8.25 -11.86 18.52
CA LYS A 42 9.07 -12.89 19.21
C LYS A 42 9.99 -13.66 18.27
N SER A 43 9.75 -13.63 16.96
CA SER A 43 10.51 -14.44 16.00
C SER A 43 10.79 -13.73 14.68
N GLY A 44 10.33 -12.49 14.51
CA GLY A 44 10.43 -11.71 13.29
C GLY A 44 11.23 -10.42 13.45
N LYS A 45 11.46 -9.73 12.34
CA LYS A 45 11.97 -8.34 12.31
C LYS A 45 10.81 -7.37 12.45
N ILE A 46 11.07 -6.19 13.02
CA ILE A 46 10.06 -5.14 13.25
C ILE A 46 9.26 -4.83 11.97
N PHE A 47 9.95 -4.47 10.88
CA PHE A 47 9.34 -4.00 9.62
C PHE A 47 8.44 -5.01 8.87
N GLY A 48 8.49 -6.31 9.18
CA GLY A 48 7.56 -7.31 8.62
C GLY A 48 6.51 -7.78 9.63
N SER A 49 6.76 -7.56 10.92
CA SER A 49 5.94 -8.10 12.01
C SER A 49 4.59 -7.39 12.11
N GLU A 50 4.52 -6.11 11.79
CA GLU A 50 3.27 -5.34 11.80
C GLU A 50 2.31 -5.77 10.69
N GLY A 51 2.82 -5.88 9.45
CA GLY A 51 2.05 -6.37 8.31
C GLY A 51 1.56 -7.80 8.55
N LEU A 52 2.42 -8.68 9.05
CA LEU A 52 2.02 -10.05 9.40
C LEU A 52 0.96 -10.07 10.51
N ALA A 53 1.09 -9.21 11.51
CA ALA A 53 0.16 -9.16 12.64
C ALA A 53 -1.25 -8.69 12.22
N ILE A 54 -1.38 -7.69 11.33
CA ILE A 54 -2.71 -7.32 10.84
C ILE A 54 -3.31 -8.44 9.98
N ASN A 55 -2.49 -9.10 9.14
CA ASN A 55 -2.96 -10.17 8.27
C ASN A 55 -3.44 -11.37 9.11
N MET A 56 -2.78 -11.64 10.23
CA MET A 56 -3.28 -12.59 11.24
C MET A 56 -4.61 -12.14 11.85
N SER A 57 -4.75 -10.87 12.18
CA SER A 57 -5.97 -10.35 12.80
C SER A 57 -7.17 -10.50 11.85
N VAL A 58 -7.01 -10.14 10.57
CA VAL A 58 -8.06 -10.28 9.56
C VAL A 58 -8.30 -11.73 9.18
N TYR A 59 -7.26 -12.46 8.76
CA TYR A 59 -7.45 -13.78 8.17
C TYR A 59 -7.43 -14.93 9.15
N ILE A 60 -6.97 -14.78 10.40
CA ILE A 60 -6.96 -15.87 11.38
C ILE A 60 -8.00 -15.61 12.46
N ASP A 61 -7.97 -14.41 13.03
CA ASP A 61 -8.91 -14.02 14.10
C ASP A 61 -10.27 -13.55 13.54
N ASN A 62 -10.39 -13.41 12.21
CA ASN A 62 -11.62 -13.05 11.51
C ASN A 62 -12.25 -11.73 12.01
N ILE A 63 -11.43 -10.71 12.25
CA ILE A 63 -11.97 -9.37 12.54
C ILE A 63 -12.78 -8.89 11.34
N ASP A 64 -13.96 -8.30 11.58
CA ASP A 64 -14.80 -7.76 10.52
C ASP A 64 -14.03 -6.67 9.76
N THR A 65 -13.97 -6.79 8.43
CA THR A 65 -13.06 -5.99 7.59
C THR A 65 -13.65 -5.77 6.21
N GLU A 66 -13.65 -4.51 5.79
CA GLU A 66 -13.92 -4.11 4.41
C GLU A 66 -12.60 -3.81 3.68
N PHE A 67 -12.42 -4.39 2.50
CA PHE A 67 -11.20 -4.20 1.70
C PHE A 67 -11.34 -2.99 0.77
N LEU A 68 -10.49 -2.00 0.97
CA LEU A 68 -10.45 -0.83 0.10
C LEU A 68 -9.93 -1.18 -1.31
N PRO A 69 -10.46 -0.53 -2.36
CA PRO A 69 -9.94 -0.68 -3.71
C PRO A 69 -8.51 -0.15 -3.84
N LEU A 70 -7.79 -0.62 -4.87
CA LEU A 70 -6.36 -0.33 -5.04
C LEU A 70 -6.06 1.17 -5.18
N ASN A 71 -6.95 1.95 -5.78
CA ASN A 71 -6.80 3.38 -5.93
C ASN A 71 -6.80 4.16 -4.59
N CYS A 72 -7.24 3.55 -3.49
CA CYS A 72 -7.12 4.11 -2.14
C CYS A 72 -5.70 4.00 -1.56
N ASN A 73 -4.81 3.17 -2.13
CA ASN A 73 -3.45 2.96 -1.66
C ASN A 73 -2.54 2.50 -2.82
N TRP A 74 -2.32 3.39 -3.80
CA TRP A 74 -1.65 3.04 -5.04
C TRP A 74 -0.14 2.90 -4.86
N ILE A 75 0.39 1.68 -4.96
CA ILE A 75 1.83 1.41 -4.84
C ILE A 75 2.51 1.64 -6.18
N ALA A 76 3.10 2.83 -6.36
CA ALA A 76 3.69 3.25 -7.63
C ALA A 76 4.86 2.37 -8.09
N SER A 77 5.56 1.71 -7.17
CA SER A 77 6.67 0.81 -7.49
C SER A 77 6.21 -0.49 -8.15
N ASN A 78 4.93 -0.86 -7.98
CA ASN A 78 4.36 -2.05 -8.60
C ASN A 78 3.90 -1.76 -10.02
N LEU A 79 3.22 -0.62 -10.19
CA LEU A 79 2.73 -0.17 -11.48
C LEU A 79 2.63 1.35 -11.50
N LEU A 80 3.28 1.97 -12.49
CA LEU A 80 3.20 3.42 -12.65
C LEU A 80 1.77 3.85 -13.04
N PRO A 81 1.27 4.95 -12.45
CA PRO A 81 -0.03 5.50 -12.82
C PRO A 81 0.01 6.10 -14.23
N LYS A 82 -1.16 6.43 -14.77
CA LYS A 82 -1.26 7.40 -15.87
C LYS A 82 -1.65 8.77 -15.32
N TYR A 83 -1.39 9.81 -16.10
CA TYR A 83 -1.86 11.16 -15.81
C TYR A 83 -3.04 11.53 -16.72
N ASP A 84 -4.15 11.91 -16.11
CA ASP A 84 -5.28 12.52 -16.80
C ASP A 84 -5.02 14.02 -16.91
N GLU A 85 -4.79 14.49 -18.14
CA GLU A 85 -4.48 15.89 -18.44
C GLU A 85 -5.70 16.81 -18.28
N ASN A 86 -6.92 16.29 -18.45
CA ASN A 86 -8.14 17.06 -18.35
C ASN A 86 -8.52 17.28 -16.88
N LEU A 87 -8.48 16.21 -16.07
CA LEU A 87 -8.78 16.24 -14.64
C LEU A 87 -7.57 16.60 -13.77
N GLN A 88 -6.40 16.75 -14.40
CA GLN A 88 -5.13 17.06 -13.76
C GLN A 88 -4.77 16.12 -12.60
N THR A 89 -5.12 14.84 -12.73
CA THR A 89 -5.01 13.85 -11.65
C THR A 89 -4.31 12.58 -12.10
N PHE A 90 -3.77 11.83 -11.14
CA PHE A 90 -3.25 10.49 -11.41
C PHE A 90 -4.40 9.49 -11.41
N VAL A 91 -4.37 8.58 -12.37
CA VAL A 91 -5.40 7.57 -12.58
C VAL A 91 -4.77 6.20 -12.78
N GLU A 92 -5.57 5.17 -12.53
CA GLU A 92 -5.20 3.80 -12.88
C GLU A 92 -4.87 3.71 -14.38
N PRO A 93 -3.88 2.91 -14.81
CA PRO A 93 -3.48 2.86 -16.21
C PRO A 93 -4.46 2.11 -17.11
N TYR A 94 -5.27 1.22 -16.53
CA TYR A 94 -6.27 0.42 -17.22
C TYR A 94 -7.66 1.03 -17.08
N LEU A 95 -8.54 0.73 -18.04
CA LEU A 95 -9.93 1.18 -18.02
C LEU A 95 -10.63 0.69 -16.74
N PRO A 96 -11.51 1.51 -16.14
CA PRO A 96 -12.00 2.81 -16.63
C PRO A 96 -11.14 4.01 -16.18
N ASN A 97 -9.88 3.79 -15.78
CA ASN A 97 -8.95 4.83 -15.33
C ASN A 97 -9.46 5.56 -14.07
N TYR A 98 -9.80 4.80 -13.03
CA TYR A 98 -10.24 5.40 -11.77
C TYR A 98 -9.17 6.35 -11.20
N LYS A 99 -9.63 7.46 -10.62
CA LYS A 99 -8.76 8.40 -9.92
C LYS A 99 -8.07 7.72 -8.76
N ILE A 100 -6.75 7.92 -8.67
CA ILE A 100 -5.94 7.50 -7.53
C ILE A 100 -6.12 8.53 -6.41
N GLY A 101 -6.55 8.06 -5.25
CA GLY A 101 -6.73 8.88 -4.05
C GLY A 101 -5.42 9.11 -3.30
N ILE A 102 -4.72 8.02 -2.97
CA ILE A 102 -3.45 8.09 -2.22
C ILE A 102 -2.35 7.42 -3.04
N MET A 103 -1.27 8.16 -3.27
CA MET A 103 -0.07 7.68 -3.92
C MET A 103 0.92 7.18 -2.87
N HIS A 104 1.12 5.86 -2.80
CA HIS A 104 2.02 5.23 -1.85
C HIS A 104 3.38 4.95 -2.49
N LEU A 105 4.39 5.72 -2.09
CA LEU A 105 5.76 5.62 -2.61
C LEU A 105 6.61 4.52 -1.91
N ALA A 106 5.97 3.43 -1.45
CA ALA A 106 6.69 2.29 -0.87
C ALA A 106 7.72 1.71 -1.85
N ALA A 107 8.75 1.05 -1.31
CA ALA A 107 9.92 0.53 -2.05
C ALA A 107 10.80 1.58 -2.79
N GLY A 108 10.37 2.85 -2.82
CA GLY A 108 11.09 3.94 -3.45
C GLY A 108 10.86 4.03 -4.96
N ILE A 109 10.93 5.25 -5.47
CA ILE A 109 10.88 5.55 -6.91
C ILE A 109 12.15 6.33 -7.22
N TRP A 110 12.98 5.79 -8.11
CA TRP A 110 14.36 6.22 -8.24
C TRP A 110 14.62 6.90 -9.59
N ASP A 111 15.37 7.99 -9.56
CA ASP A 111 16.02 8.60 -10.73
C ASP A 111 17.53 8.63 -10.46
N GLY A 112 18.26 7.72 -11.11
CA GLY A 112 19.65 7.43 -10.77
C GLY A 112 19.80 7.01 -9.31
N ASN A 113 20.55 7.80 -8.53
CA ASN A 113 20.78 7.58 -7.10
C ASN A 113 19.81 8.34 -6.18
N LYS A 114 18.81 9.03 -6.73
CA LYS A 114 17.86 9.85 -5.97
C LYS A 114 16.55 9.11 -5.77
N ASP A 115 16.20 8.85 -4.52
CA ASP A 115 14.87 8.31 -4.15
C ASP A 115 13.86 9.45 -4.00
N MET A 116 12.75 9.38 -4.72
CA MET A 116 11.65 10.33 -4.64
C MET A 116 11.08 10.47 -3.23
N ARG A 117 11.18 9.46 -2.36
CA ARG A 117 10.76 9.56 -0.95
C ARG A 117 11.56 10.62 -0.19
N LEU A 118 12.85 10.75 -0.52
CA LEU A 118 13.81 11.60 0.18
C LEU A 118 14.09 12.90 -0.59
N ASN A 119 13.98 12.87 -1.91
CA ASN A 119 14.29 14.00 -2.77
C ASN A 119 13.04 14.47 -3.53
N LYS A 120 12.65 15.74 -3.29
CA LYS A 120 11.43 16.34 -3.85
C LYS A 120 11.58 16.74 -5.33
N ASP A 121 12.80 16.88 -5.81
CA ASP A 121 13.09 17.31 -7.18
C ASP A 121 12.96 16.15 -8.19
N VAL A 122 12.89 14.92 -7.69
CA VAL A 122 12.73 13.72 -8.52
C VAL A 122 11.38 13.79 -9.24
N LYS A 123 11.46 13.67 -10.57
CA LYS A 123 10.34 13.49 -11.47
C LYS A 123 10.59 12.25 -12.30
N ILE A 124 9.52 11.61 -12.72
CA ILE A 124 9.57 10.44 -13.59
C ILE A 124 8.71 10.66 -14.82
N ASN A 125 9.03 9.92 -15.88
CA ASN A 125 8.26 9.91 -17.11
C ASN A 125 6.99 9.10 -16.89
N ILE A 126 5.83 9.76 -16.96
CA ILE A 126 4.50 9.17 -16.84
C ILE A 126 3.78 9.28 -18.17
N LYS A 127 3.07 8.22 -18.56
CA LYS A 127 2.18 8.25 -19.73
C LYS A 127 0.87 8.95 -19.39
N THR A 128 0.36 9.74 -20.32
CA THR A 128 -0.99 10.30 -20.20
C THR A 128 -2.03 9.32 -20.75
N LEU A 129 -3.31 9.61 -20.56
CA LEU A 129 -4.40 8.83 -21.18
C LEU A 129 -4.32 8.83 -22.72
N ARG A 130 -3.71 9.87 -23.32
CA ARG A 130 -3.47 10.00 -24.77
C ARG A 130 -2.14 9.37 -25.22
N ASN A 131 -1.46 8.63 -24.33
CA ASN A 131 -0.14 8.03 -24.54
C ASN A 131 1.02 9.02 -24.79
N ASN A 132 0.83 10.32 -24.49
CA ASN A 132 1.93 11.27 -24.41
C ASN A 132 2.78 10.97 -23.18
N ILE A 133 4.03 11.44 -23.14
CA ILE A 133 4.91 11.32 -21.97
C ILE A 133 5.06 12.69 -21.32
N GLN A 134 4.91 12.74 -20.00
CA GLN A 134 5.19 13.94 -19.21
C GLN A 134 6.12 13.61 -18.05
N SER A 135 7.02 14.55 -17.73
CA SER A 135 7.84 14.49 -16.52
C SER A 135 7.05 15.04 -15.32
N LYS A 136 6.67 14.17 -14.39
CA LYS A 136 5.85 14.52 -13.21
C LYS A 136 6.48 13.99 -11.94
N SER A 137 6.31 14.73 -10.83
CA SER A 137 6.53 14.18 -9.50
C SER A 137 5.28 13.43 -9.08
N LEU A 138 5.43 12.27 -8.44
CA LEU A 138 4.31 11.54 -7.82
C LEU A 138 4.01 12.03 -6.40
N ARG A 139 4.82 12.96 -5.88
CA ARG A 139 4.59 13.59 -4.59
C ARG A 139 3.46 14.59 -4.69
N PHE A 140 2.75 14.79 -3.60
CA PHE A 140 1.88 15.94 -3.46
C PHE A 140 2.71 17.23 -3.59
N GLY A 141 2.33 18.09 -4.53
CA GLY A 141 2.94 19.41 -4.72
C GLY A 141 2.25 20.44 -3.84
N ASN A 142 3.05 21.26 -3.15
CA ASN A 142 2.58 22.50 -2.54
C ASN A 142 2.63 23.63 -3.55
#